data_AF-A0A2N0NFS9-F1
#
_entry.id   AF-A0A2N0NFS9-F1
#
_cell.length_a   1.000
_cell.length_b   1.000
_cell.length_c   1.000
_cell.angle_alpha   90.00
_cell.angle_beta   90.00
_cell.angle_gamma   90.00
#
_symmetry.space_group_name_H-M   'P 1'
#
loop_
_entity.id
_entity.type
_entity.pdbx_description
1 polymer ?
#
loop_
_entity_poly.entity_id
_entity_poly.type
_entity_poly.pdbx_seq_one_letter_code
_entity_poly.pdbx_strand_id
1 'polypeptide(L)'
;MDAKYYVRILEEQLPEVREMMGNNWRFQQDNDPKHTSHLAKNFLQENVPAWALTKRNVEKRKPKNLDELETFMIEEWYKISDEIINNLIKS
;
A
#
# COMPACT_ATOMS: atom_id res chain seq x y z
N MET A 1 -12.09 -7.97 -17.14
CA MET A 1 -12.19 -7.60 -15.72
C MET A 1 -12.03 -6.09 -15.62
N ASP A 2 -12.92 -5.40 -14.91
CA ASP A 2 -12.83 -3.95 -14.70
C ASP A 2 -12.33 -3.61 -13.28
N ALA A 3 -12.17 -2.32 -13.00
CA ALA A 3 -11.70 -1.84 -11.70
C ALA A 3 -12.65 -2.21 -10.55
N LYS A 4 -13.97 -2.27 -10.79
CA LYS A 4 -14.96 -2.62 -9.76
C LYS A 4 -14.84 -4.08 -9.36
N TYR A 5 -14.75 -4.97 -10.36
CA TYR A 5 -14.57 -6.39 -10.11
C TYR A 5 -13.22 -6.66 -9.43
N TYR A 6 -12.17 -5.95 -9.83
CA TYR A 6 -10.87 -6.02 -9.16
C TYR A 6 -10.95 -5.65 -7.67
N VAL A 7 -11.58 -4.52 -7.33
CA VAL A 7 -11.73 -4.11 -5.92
C VAL A 7 -12.56 -5.12 -5.13
N ARG A 8 -13.62 -5.68 -5.71
CA ARG A 8 -14.41 -6.73 -5.06
C ARG A 8 -13.58 -7.96 -4.69
N ILE A 9 -12.67 -8.40 -5.57
CA ILE A 9 -11.74 -9.49 -5.24
C ILE A 9 -10.88 -9.11 -4.03
N LEU A 10 -10.33 -7.89 -4.01
CA LEU A 10 -9.52 -7.46 -2.87
C LEU A 10 -10.32 -7.42 -1.57
N GLU A 11 -11.55 -6.90 -1.61
CA GLU A 11 -12.48 -6.88 -0.46
C GLU A 11 -12.73 -8.28 0.09
N GLU A 12 -12.94 -9.26 -0.79
CA GLU A 12 -13.21 -10.64 -0.41
C GLU A 12 -11.95 -11.36 0.14
N GLN A 13 -10.75 -11.03 -0.35
CA GLN A 13 -9.51 -11.75 -0.03
C GLN A 13 -8.69 -11.14 1.11
N LEU A 14 -8.76 -9.83 1.34
CA LEU A 14 -7.96 -9.16 2.37
C LEU A 14 -8.20 -9.68 3.80
N PRO A 15 -9.42 -10.06 4.23
CA PRO A 15 -9.63 -10.64 5.55
C PRO A 15 -8.84 -11.94 5.76
N GLU A 16 -8.87 -12.84 4.78
CA GLU A 16 -8.15 -14.11 4.82
C GLU A 16 -6.63 -13.89 4.83
N VAL A 17 -6.12 -12.96 4.01
CA VAL A 17 -4.70 -12.59 4.02
C VAL A 17 -4.27 -12.07 5.39
N ARG A 18 -5.09 -11.23 6.04
CA ARG A 18 -4.80 -10.71 7.39
C ARG A 18 -4.83 -11.82 8.45
N GLU A 19 -5.75 -12.77 8.33
CA GLU A 19 -5.82 -13.92 9.25
C GLU A 19 -4.60 -14.84 9.09
N MET A 20 -4.22 -15.15 7.85
CA MET A 20 -3.14 -16.09 7.54
C MET A 20 -1.74 -15.49 7.75
N MET A 21 -1.53 -14.24 7.31
CA MET A 21 -0.20 -13.62 7.24
C MET A 21 0.02 -12.59 8.36
N GLY A 22 -0.98 -12.35 9.21
CA GLY A 22 -0.95 -11.33 10.24
C GLY A 22 -0.83 -9.93 9.66
N ASN A 23 -0.08 -9.05 10.35
CA ASN A 23 0.06 -7.65 9.96
C ASN A 23 1.32 -7.35 9.13
N ASN A 24 2.20 -8.33 8.91
CA ASN A 24 3.51 -8.13 8.29
C ASN A 24 3.60 -8.72 6.88
N TRP A 25 2.69 -8.31 6.01
CA TRP A 25 2.64 -8.75 4.61
C TRP A 25 2.74 -7.56 3.65
N ARG A 26 3.13 -7.85 2.41
CA ARG A 26 3.33 -6.84 1.36
C ARG A 26 2.37 -7.08 0.21
N PHE A 27 1.70 -6.03 -0.23
CA PHE A 27 0.87 -6.07 -1.42
C PHE A 27 1.67 -5.67 -2.66
N GLN A 28 1.66 -6.49 -3.71
CA GLN A 28 2.30 -6.20 -5.00
C GLN A 28 1.31 -6.48 -6.14
N GLN A 29 1.29 -5.61 -7.14
CA GLN A 29 0.51 -5.77 -8.38
C GLN A 29 1.23 -5.11 -9.56
N ASP A 30 0.79 -5.41 -10.78
CA ASP A 30 1.26 -4.73 -11.99
C ASP A 30 0.54 -3.37 -12.22
N ASN A 31 0.98 -2.64 -13.25
CA ASN A 31 0.42 -1.32 -13.61
C ASN A 31 -0.76 -1.40 -14.59
N ASP A 32 -1.52 -2.50 -14.62
CA ASP A 32 -2.69 -2.59 -15.48
C ASP A 32 -3.69 -1.43 -15.21
N PRO A 33 -4.35 -0.85 -16.23
CA PRO A 33 -5.30 0.25 -16.06
C PRO A 33 -6.37 0.01 -14.97
N LYS A 34 -6.80 -1.22 -14.75
CA LYS A 34 -7.81 -1.52 -13.71
C LYS A 34 -7.24 -1.36 -12.28
N HIS A 35 -5.97 -1.73 -12.10
CA HIS A 35 -5.20 -1.67 -10.85
C HIS A 35 -4.79 -0.23 -10.47
N THR A 36 -4.61 0.63 -11.47
CA THR A 36 -4.18 2.03 -11.30
C THR A 36 -5.34 3.03 -11.35
N SER A 37 -6.58 2.55 -11.45
CA SER A 37 -7.81 3.34 -11.42
C SER A 37 -7.96 4.11 -10.09
N HIS A 38 -8.71 5.22 -10.11
CA HIS A 38 -9.01 5.98 -8.89
C HIS A 38 -9.69 5.13 -7.82
N LEU A 39 -10.61 4.25 -8.25
CA LEU A 39 -11.32 3.33 -7.36
C LEU A 39 -10.36 2.39 -6.64
N ALA A 40 -9.48 1.71 -7.39
CA ALA A 40 -8.50 0.78 -6.82
C ALA A 40 -7.50 1.48 -5.90
N LYS A 41 -7.03 2.68 -6.29
CA LYS A 41 -6.09 3.47 -5.47
C LYS A 41 -6.67 3.86 -4.13
N ASN A 42 -7.90 4.39 -4.11
CA ASN A 42 -8.56 4.78 -2.87
C ASN A 42 -8.78 3.58 -1.95
N PHE A 43 -9.27 2.47 -2.50
CA PHE A 43 -9.49 1.24 -1.75
C PHE A 43 -8.19 0.74 -1.09
N LEU A 44 -7.09 0.69 -1.85
CA LEU A 44 -5.79 0.26 -1.33
C LEU A 44 -5.23 1.23 -0.28
N GLN A 45 -5.47 2.54 -0.41
CA GLN A 45 -5.04 3.50 0.59
C GLN A 45 -5.72 3.29 1.95
N GLU A 46 -6.99 2.91 1.93
CA GLU A 46 -7.79 2.67 3.15
C GLU A 46 -7.50 1.29 3.75
N ASN A 47 -7.25 0.27 2.92
CA ASN A 47 -7.23 -1.12 3.36
C ASN A 47 -5.83 -1.76 3.38
N VAL A 48 -4.82 -1.11 2.79
CA VAL A 48 -3.42 -1.57 2.73
C VAL A 48 -2.50 -0.43 3.23
N PRO A 49 -2.49 -0.17 4.56
CA PRO A 49 -1.99 1.07 5.14
C PRO A 49 -0.47 1.28 4.99
N ALA A 50 0.33 0.20 4.94
CA ALA A 50 1.78 0.29 4.82
C ALA A 50 2.20 0.99 3.51
N TRP A 51 1.54 0.64 2.39
CA TRP A 51 1.86 1.23 1.09
C TRP A 51 1.47 2.71 1.00
N ALA A 52 0.30 3.07 1.52
CA ALA A 52 -0.18 4.45 1.54
C ALA A 52 0.77 5.36 2.33
N LEU A 53 1.26 4.87 3.47
CA LEU A 53 2.18 5.59 4.34
C LEU A 53 3.55 5.77 3.67
N THR A 54 4.14 4.71 3.11
CA THR A 54 5.42 4.81 2.38
C THR A 54 5.30 5.81 1.25
N LYS A 55 4.28 5.67 0.40
CA LYS A 55 4.10 6.55 -0.76
C LYS A 55 3.99 8.02 -0.36
N ARG A 56 3.15 8.33 0.64
CA ARG A 56 3.00 9.70 1.16
C ARG A 56 4.31 10.28 1.66
N ASN A 57 5.11 9.49 2.37
CA ASN A 57 6.36 9.96 2.95
C ASN A 57 7.45 10.15 1.87
N VAL A 58 7.49 9.28 0.86
CA VAL A 58 8.39 9.40 -0.29
C VAL A 58 8.04 10.65 -1.11
N GLU A 59 6.76 10.92 -1.36
CA GLU A 59 6.30 12.12 -2.07
C GLU A 59 6.73 13.41 -1.35
N LYS A 60 6.69 13.44 -0.01
CA LYS A 60 7.18 14.59 0.79
C LYS A 60 8.66 14.87 0.58
N ARG A 61 9.46 13.87 0.23
CA ARG A 61 10.91 13.99 0.00
C ARG A 61 11.26 14.50 -1.40
N LYS A 62 10.28 14.58 -2.32
CA LYS A 62 10.43 15.15 -3.67
C LYS A 62 11.69 14.65 -4.40
N PRO A 63 11.81 13.32 -4.63
CA PRO A 63 12.96 12.77 -5.35
C PRO A 63 13.08 13.37 -6.74
N LYS A 64 14.30 13.68 -7.16
CA LYS A 64 14.60 14.37 -8.43
C LYS A 64 14.99 13.43 -9.56
N ASN A 65 15.32 12.19 -9.23
CA ASN A 65 15.75 11.16 -10.16
C ASN A 65 15.32 9.77 -9.65
N LEU A 66 15.51 8.75 -10.48
CA LEU A 66 15.13 7.37 -10.16
C LEU A 66 15.93 6.80 -8.98
N ASP A 67 17.21 7.13 -8.86
CA ASP A 67 18.08 6.64 -7.78
C ASP A 67 17.64 7.19 -6.41
N GLU A 68 17.31 8.47 -6.36
CA GLU A 68 16.72 9.12 -5.17
C GLU A 68 15.36 8.52 -4.84
N LEU A 69 14.51 8.29 -5.85
CA LEU A 69 13.20 7.68 -5.64
C LEU A 69 13.36 6.28 -5.03
N GLU A 70 14.21 5.43 -5.61
CA GLU A 70 14.48 4.08 -5.13
C GLU A 70 15.03 4.09 -3.70
N THR A 71 16.02 4.95 -3.42
CA THR A 71 16.59 5.10 -2.09
C THR A 71 15.53 5.53 -1.07
N PHE A 72 14.70 6.50 -1.42
CA PHE A 72 13.67 7.01 -0.51
C PHE A 72 12.57 5.98 -0.27
N MET A 73 12.20 5.22 -1.30
CA MET A 73 11.25 4.11 -1.17
C MET A 73 11.75 3.08 -0.16
N ILE A 74 13.02 2.66 -0.26
CA ILE A 74 13.62 1.72 0.68
C ILE A 74 13.65 2.30 2.10
N GLU A 75 14.15 3.52 2.27
CA GLU A 75 14.26 4.14 3.59
C GLU A 75 12.90 4.37 4.27
N GLU A 76 11.93 4.94 3.56
CA GLU A 76 10.60 5.18 4.13
C GLU A 76 9.85 3.88 4.37
N TRP A 77 10.14 2.83 3.59
CA TRP A 77 9.59 1.49 3.81
C TRP A 77 10.08 0.87 5.12
N TYR A 78 11.39 0.91 5.39
CA TYR A 78 11.97 0.34 6.62
C TYR A 78 11.75 1.20 7.87
N LYS A 79 11.38 2.48 7.72
CA LYS A 79 11.00 3.36 8.85
C LYS A 79 9.61 3.07 9.40
N ILE A 80 8.77 2.34 8.68
CA ILE A 80 7.45 1.95 9.19
C ILE A 80 7.68 0.87 10.25
N SER A 81 7.75 1.29 11.52
CA SER A 81 7.84 0.37 12.65
C SER A 81 6.50 -0.31 12.92
N ASP A 82 6.54 -1.49 13.53
CA ASP A 82 5.35 -2.21 14.00
C ASP A 82 4.50 -1.34 14.95
N GLU A 83 5.10 -0.38 15.66
CA GLU A 83 4.40 0.57 16.53
C GLU A 83 3.53 1.56 15.75
N ILE A 84 4.02 2.09 14.63
CA ILE A 84 3.23 2.98 13.76
C ILE A 84 2.07 2.19 13.13
N ILE A 85 2.33 0.94 12.73
CA ILE A 85 1.31 0.03 12.20
C ILE A 85 0.25 -0.23 13.28
N ASN A 86 0.65 -0.53 14.51
CA ASN A 86 -0.26 -0.80 15.63
C ASN A 86 -1.10 0.43 16.02
N ASN A 87 -0.56 1.63 15.92
CA ASN A 87 -1.30 2.87 16.23
C ASN A 87 -2.30 3.26 15.13
N LEU A 88 -2.00 2.97 13.86
CA LEU A 88 -2.94 3.17 12.75
C LEU A 88 -4.13 2.19 12.78
N ILE A 89 -3.97 1.02 13.38
CA ILE A 89 -5.04 0.03 13.55
C ILE A 89 -5.99 0.40 14.71
N LYS A 90 -5.50 1.15 15.71
CA LYS A 90 -6.26 1.52 16.91
C LYS A 90 -7.04 2.84 16.79
N SER A 91 -6.82 3.65 15.75
CA SER A 91 -7.55 4.91 15.50
C SER A 91 -8.77 4.70 14.63
#